data_AF-A0A4V3XC41-F1
#
_entry.id   AF-A0A4V3XC41-F1
#
_cell.length_a   1.000
_cell.length_b   1.000
_cell.length_c   1.000
_cell.angle_alpha   90.00
_cell.angle_beta   90.00
_cell.angle_gamma   90.00
#
_symmetry.space_group_name_H-M   'P 1'
#
loop_
_entity.id
_entity.type
_entity.pdbx_description
1 polymer ?
#
loop_
_entity_poly.entity_id
_entity_poly.type
_entity_poly.pdbx_seq_one_letter_code
_entity_poly.pdbx_strand_id
1 'polypeptide(L)'
;MSTPTPTGEAHLSKPNNFDGDKSYARRFLSSCQAYLSLNEWIYNTDKSKIIFVLSFMQEKAAGDWATNHTTVALAPNPTTNTPTVKPKAITVTR
;
A
#
# COMPACT_ATOMS: atom_id res chain seq x y z
N MET A 1 -4.53 -37.12 -5.17
CA MET A 1 -3.27 -36.65 -4.55
C MET A 1 -3.45 -35.18 -4.23
N SER A 2 -3.37 -34.78 -2.95
CA SER A 2 -3.43 -33.37 -2.55
C SER A 2 -2.03 -32.80 -2.64
N THR A 3 -1.81 -31.84 -3.54
CA THR A 3 -0.56 -31.08 -3.58
C THR A 3 -0.36 -30.34 -2.26
N PRO A 4 0.80 -30.45 -1.60
CA PRO A 4 1.07 -29.69 -0.38
C PRO A 4 1.03 -28.19 -0.71
N THR A 5 0.34 -27.43 0.12
CA THR A 5 0.34 -25.96 0.03
C THR A 5 1.80 -25.49 0.13
N PRO A 6 2.27 -24.61 -0.78
CA PRO A 6 3.62 -24.07 -0.68
C PRO A 6 3.83 -23.40 0.69
N THR A 7 4.86 -23.81 1.41
CA THR A 7 5.14 -23.29 2.77
C THR A 7 5.83 -21.92 2.77
N GLY A 8 6.28 -21.45 1.60
CA GLY A 8 7.06 -20.21 1.45
C GLY A 8 6.57 -19.32 0.31
N GLU A 9 7.11 -18.11 0.26
CA GLU A 9 6.82 -17.11 -0.78
C GLU A 9 7.43 -17.53 -2.11
N ALA A 10 6.62 -17.58 -3.15
CA ALA A 10 7.08 -17.83 -4.51
C ALA A 10 7.95 -16.66 -4.99
N HIS A 11 9.04 -17.03 -5.67
CA HIS A 11 10.06 -16.09 -6.06
C HIS A 11 9.66 -15.35 -7.35
N LEU A 12 9.18 -14.13 -7.17
CA LEU A 12 9.01 -13.13 -8.22
C LEU A 12 9.81 -11.88 -7.84
N SER A 13 10.25 -11.10 -8.83
CA SER A 13 10.81 -9.77 -8.54
C SER A 13 9.78 -8.92 -7.80
N LYS A 14 10.20 -8.32 -6.68
CA LYS A 14 9.37 -7.41 -5.90
C LYS A 14 9.10 -6.11 -6.69
N PRO A 15 7.99 -5.40 -6.39
CA PRO A 15 7.75 -4.06 -6.93
C PRO A 15 8.91 -3.11 -6.60
N ASN A 16 9.18 -2.16 -7.51
CA ASN A 16 10.03 -1.01 -7.17
C ASN A 16 9.27 -0.06 -6.25
N ASN A 17 10.01 0.79 -5.53
CA ASN A 17 9.40 1.86 -4.75
C ASN A 17 8.57 2.79 -5.64
N PHE A 18 7.42 3.21 -5.11
CA PHE A 18 6.54 4.20 -5.72
C PHE A 18 6.69 5.52 -4.99
N ASP A 19 6.96 6.58 -5.76
CA ASP A 19 7.23 7.93 -5.25
C ASP A 19 6.03 8.88 -5.39
N GLY A 20 4.93 8.41 -6.00
CA GLY A 20 3.74 9.20 -6.28
C GLY A 20 3.59 9.63 -7.74
N ASP A 21 4.52 9.29 -8.63
CA ASP A 21 4.41 9.62 -10.06
C ASP A 21 3.23 8.89 -10.73
N LYS A 22 2.23 9.66 -11.13
CA LYS A 22 1.04 9.17 -11.83
C LYS A 22 1.36 8.42 -13.12
N SER A 23 2.44 8.77 -13.81
CA SER A 23 2.87 8.10 -15.05
C SER A 23 3.28 6.64 -14.78
N TYR A 24 3.84 6.37 -13.60
CA TYR A 24 4.32 5.06 -13.18
C TYR A 24 3.29 4.26 -12.35
N ALA A 25 2.25 4.92 -11.83
CA ALA A 25 1.25 4.32 -10.94
C ALA A 25 0.63 3.02 -11.48
N ARG A 26 0.29 2.96 -12.77
CA ARG A 26 -0.30 1.75 -13.37
C ARG A 26 0.71 0.59 -13.37
N ARG A 27 1.97 0.86 -13.70
CA ARG A 27 3.03 -0.17 -13.74
C ARG A 27 3.34 -0.69 -12.34
N PHE A 28 3.40 0.20 -11.36
CA PHE A 28 3.54 -0.16 -9.94
C PHE A 28 2.40 -1.10 -9.51
N LEU A 29 1.13 -0.71 -9.71
CA LEU A 29 -0.02 -1.53 -9.33
C LEU A 29 -0.04 -2.89 -10.02
N SER A 30 0.27 -2.95 -11.31
CA SER A 30 0.38 -4.23 -12.03
C SER A 30 1.45 -5.15 -11.43
N SER A 31 2.59 -4.61 -11.00
CA SER A 31 3.63 -5.40 -10.34
C SER A 31 3.20 -5.93 -8.97
N CYS A 32 2.51 -5.11 -8.17
CA CYS A 32 1.93 -5.55 -6.90
C CYS A 32 0.89 -6.65 -7.12
N GLN A 33 0.00 -6.47 -8.10
CA GLN A 33 -1.06 -7.44 -8.40
C GLN A 33 -0.47 -8.80 -8.83
N ALA A 34 0.54 -8.80 -9.71
CA ALA A 34 1.22 -10.03 -10.12
C ALA A 34 1.84 -10.76 -8.92
N TYR A 35 2.52 -10.01 -8.05
CA TYR A 35 3.16 -10.57 -6.85
C TYR A 35 2.15 -11.16 -5.86
N LEU A 36 1.09 -10.41 -5.56
CA LEU A 36 0.04 -10.82 -4.63
C LEU A 36 -0.78 -11.99 -5.16
N SER A 37 -1.03 -12.05 -6.47
CA SER A 37 -1.74 -13.18 -7.10
C SER A 37 -0.89 -14.45 -7.04
N LEU A 38 0.41 -14.32 -7.28
CA LEU A 38 1.31 -15.46 -7.18
C LEU A 38 1.51 -15.94 -5.74
N ASN A 39 1.33 -15.08 -4.73
CA ASN A 39 1.56 -15.37 -3.31
C ASN A 39 0.27 -15.31 -2.49
N GLU A 40 -0.88 -15.61 -3.10
CA GLU A 40 -2.19 -15.40 -2.50
C GLU A 40 -2.41 -16.18 -1.19
N TRP A 41 -1.73 -17.32 -1.01
CA TRP A 41 -1.81 -18.12 0.22
C TRP A 41 -1.12 -17.45 1.41
N ILE A 42 -0.15 -16.56 1.17
CA ILE A 42 0.56 -15.79 2.20
C ILE A 42 -0.18 -14.47 2.45
N TYR A 43 -0.55 -13.77 1.37
CA TYR A 43 -1.25 -12.50 1.43
C TYR A 43 -2.76 -12.70 1.25
N ASN A 44 -3.35 -13.55 2.08
CA ASN A 44 -4.73 -14.01 1.94
C ASN A 44 -5.78 -13.06 2.56
N THR A 45 -5.35 -11.99 3.24
CA THR A 45 -6.25 -10.99 3.83
C THR A 45 -6.09 -9.64 3.13
N ASP A 46 -7.15 -8.85 3.07
CA ASP A 46 -7.07 -7.49 2.54
C ASP A 46 -6.09 -6.63 3.35
N LYS A 47 -6.01 -6.83 4.67
CA LYS A 47 -5.03 -6.17 5.53
C LYS A 47 -3.59 -6.46 5.08
N SER A 48 -3.23 -7.74 4.86
CA SER A 48 -1.87 -8.09 4.44
C SER A 48 -1.54 -7.60 3.03
N LYS A 49 -2.51 -7.61 2.11
CA LYS A 49 -2.36 -7.03 0.76
C LYS A 49 -2.14 -5.51 0.81
N ILE A 50 -2.91 -4.78 1.62
CA ILE A 50 -2.78 -3.33 1.79
C ILE A 50 -1.40 -3.00 2.37
N ILE A 51 -0.99 -3.67 3.45
CA ILE A 51 0.32 -3.46 4.08
C ILE A 51 1.45 -3.73 3.07
N PHE A 52 1.34 -4.80 2.27
CA PHE A 52 2.31 -5.10 1.23
C PHE A 52 2.47 -3.92 0.25
N VAL A 53 1.38 -3.40 -0.31
CA VAL A 53 1.45 -2.27 -1.27
C VAL A 53 2.04 -1.02 -0.61
N LEU A 54 1.58 -0.68 0.60
CA LEU A 54 2.07 0.49 1.34
C LEU A 54 3.56 0.38 1.66
N SER A 55 4.08 -0.83 1.89
CA SER A 55 5.50 -1.06 2.15
C SER A 55 6.42 -0.67 0.99
N PHE A 56 5.91 -0.52 -0.24
CA PHE A 56 6.69 -0.04 -1.38
C PHE A 56 6.45 1.44 -1.69
N MET A 57 5.67 2.15 -0.88
CA MET A 57 5.39 3.58 -1.06
C MET A 57 6.23 4.38 -0.05
N GLN A 58 7.56 4.28 -0.12
CA GLN A 58 8.46 4.87 0.89
C GLN A 58 9.08 6.22 0.46
N GLU A 59 8.81 6.68 -0.76
CA GLU A 59 9.53 7.80 -1.36
C GLU A 59 8.63 9.02 -1.56
N LYS A 60 9.21 10.21 -1.41
CA LYS A 60 8.58 11.52 -1.66
C LYS A 60 7.17 11.60 -1.04
N ALA A 61 6.20 12.13 -1.79
CA ALA A 61 4.84 12.32 -1.33
C ALA A 61 4.10 10.99 -1.05
N ALA A 62 4.50 9.89 -1.69
CA ALA A 62 3.92 8.57 -1.43
C ALA A 62 4.35 8.03 -0.05
N GLY A 63 5.57 8.33 0.39
CA GLY A 63 6.09 8.03 1.74
C GLY A 63 5.22 8.56 2.87
N ASP A 64 4.97 9.88 2.84
CA ASP A 64 4.15 10.54 3.85
C ASP A 64 2.71 10.01 3.85
N TRP A 65 2.15 9.75 2.66
CA TRP A 65 0.83 9.16 2.51
C TRP A 65 0.78 7.75 3.10
N ALA A 66 1.71 6.88 2.75
CA ALA A 66 1.73 5.49 3.20
C ALA A 66 1.92 5.36 4.71
N THR A 67 2.74 6.22 5.31
CA THR A 67 2.96 6.25 6.77
C THR A 67 1.65 6.55 7.53
N ASN A 68 0.90 7.54 7.06
CA ASN A 68 -0.40 7.90 7.66
C ASN A 68 -1.42 6.75 7.50
N HIS A 69 -1.47 6.12 6.33
CA HIS A 69 -2.43 5.06 6.04
C HIS A 69 -2.09 3.72 6.71
N THR A 70 -0.81 3.38 6.87
CA THR A 70 -0.36 2.17 7.57
C THR A 70 -0.73 2.22 9.05
N THR A 71 -0.57 3.39 9.68
CA THR A 71 -0.99 3.62 11.07
C THR A 71 -2.49 3.34 11.25
N VAL A 72 -3.32 3.78 10.31
CA VAL A 72 -4.77 3.50 10.32
C VAL A 72 -5.06 2.02 10.08
N ALA A 73 -4.39 1.38 9.11
CA ALA A 73 -4.62 -0.02 8.77
C ALA A 73 -4.22 -0.99 9.90
N LEU A 74 -3.25 -0.62 10.73
CA LEU A 74 -2.79 -1.43 11.86
C LEU A 74 -3.60 -1.21 13.14
N ALA A 75 -4.45 -0.18 13.22
CA ALA A 75 -5.23 0.10 14.42
C ALA A 75 -6.23 -1.04 14.74
N PRO A 76 -6.39 -1.40 16.04
CA PRO A 76 -7.24 -2.52 16.45
C PRO A 76 -8.74 -2.28 16.25
N ASN A 77 -9.18 -1.03 16.04
CA ASN A 77 -10.55 -0.66 15.72
C ASN A 77 -10.56 0.50 14.70
N PRO A 78 -10.96 0.30 13.44
CA PRO A 78 -10.98 1.36 12.43
C PRO A 78 -12.26 2.19 12.57
N THR A 79 -12.42 2.93 13.67
CA THR A 79 -13.43 4.01 13.70
C THR A 79 -12.91 5.15 12.84
N THR A 80 -13.57 5.37 11.71
CA THR A 80 -13.28 6.37 10.68
C THR A 80 -13.23 7.79 11.26
N ASN A 81 -12.08 8.20 11.78
CA ASN A 81 -11.76 9.60 12.01
C ASN A 81 -10.63 9.97 11.06
N THR A 82 -10.99 10.22 9.80
CA THR A 82 -10.12 10.96 8.88
C THR A 82 -9.83 12.32 9.54
N PRO A 83 -8.57 12.69 9.81
CA PRO A 83 -8.28 14.05 10.22
C PRO A 83 -8.65 14.93 9.04
N THR A 84 -9.76 15.65 9.16
CA THR A 84 -10.11 16.70 8.22
C THR A 84 -9.07 17.79 8.41
N VAL A 85 -7.99 17.75 7.63
CA VAL A 85 -7.08 18.87 7.51
C VAL A 85 -7.90 19.99 6.86
N LYS A 86 -8.44 20.90 7.68
CA LYS A 86 -9.07 22.11 7.18
C LYS A 86 -8.03 22.85 6.35
N PRO A 87 -8.33 23.26 5.10
CA PRO A 87 -7.41 24.11 4.36
C PRO A 87 -7.19 25.38 5.16
N LYS A 88 -5.93 25.68 5.49
CA LYS A 88 -5.53 26.96 6.08
C LYS A 88 -5.88 28.03 5.05
N ALA A 89 -6.86 28.88 5.36
CA ALA A 89 -7.27 29.97 4.48
C ALA A 89 -6.03 30.84 4.17
N ILE A 90 -5.69 30.93 2.89
CA ILE A 90 -4.70 31.90 2.41
C ILE A 90 -5.43 33.24 2.39
N THR A 91 -5.17 34.09 3.38
CA THR A 91 -5.59 35.49 3.32
C THR A 91 -4.78 36.17 2.23
N VAL A 92 -5.42 36.43 1.08
CA VAL A 92 -4.90 37.33 0.06
C VAL A 92 -5.15 38.75 0.57
N THR A 93 -4.11 39.41 1.08
CA THR A 93 -4.16 40.84 1.36
C THR A 93 -4.14 41.58 0.03
N ARG A 94 -5.12 42.46 -0.15
CA ARG A 94 -5.37 43.28 -1.33
C ARG A 94 -4.38 44.44 -1.44
#